data_AF-G9EN39-F1
#
_entry.id   AF-G9EN39-F1
#
_cell.length_a   1.000
_cell.length_b   1.000
_cell.length_c   1.000
_cell.angle_alpha   90.00
_cell.angle_beta   90.00
_cell.angle_gamma   90.00
#
_symmetry.space_group_name_H-M   'P 1'
#
loop_
_entity.id
_entity.type
_entity.pdbx_description
1 polymer ?
#
loop_
_entity_poly.entity_id
_entity_poly.type
_entity_poly.pdbx_seq_one_letter_code
_entity_poly.pdbx_strand_id
1 'polypeptide(L)'
;MGLGLSHYLGIDDIISGIWIGAVVLSSSLWTVDILKRKNIHFPYLKLLIVFSFYFFTILPLYRTGMIGIDGNTLWKMDKLALGIVIGSISFLIGVFADLFLRALNDCKVFFYFQRLILPISCLVFTTTIFYLITR
;
A
#
# COMPACT_ATOMS: atom_id res chain seq x y z
N MET A 1 -3.23 -4.51 18.91
CA MET A 1 -1.98 -4.48 19.70
C MET A 1 -0.82 -3.81 18.95
N GLY A 2 -0.71 -3.88 17.61
CA GLY A 2 0.39 -3.23 16.87
C GLY A 2 0.34 -1.69 16.77
N LEU A 3 -0.80 -1.09 16.43
CA LEU A 3 -0.88 0.37 16.16
C LEU A 3 -0.83 1.24 17.43
N GLY A 4 -1.29 0.75 18.58
CA GLY A 4 -1.16 1.46 19.87
C GLY A 4 0.29 1.56 20.36
N LEU A 5 1.16 0.62 19.98
CA LEU A 5 2.60 0.69 20.23
C LEU A 5 3.27 1.72 19.32
N SER A 6 2.82 1.88 18.07
CA SER A 6 3.36 2.88 17.14
C SER A 6 3.18 4.31 17.66
N HIS A 7 2.02 4.63 18.25
CA HIS A 7 1.81 5.91 18.95
C HIS A 7 2.75 6.10 20.15
N TYR A 8 2.98 5.03 20.91
CA TYR A 8 3.92 5.05 22.04
C TYR A 8 5.38 5.16 21.60
N LEU A 9 5.71 4.68 20.39
CA LEU A 9 7.03 4.71 19.76
C LEU A 9 7.29 6.00 18.95
N GLY A 10 6.33 6.92 18.89
CA GLY A 10 6.47 8.19 18.15
C GLY A 10 6.56 8.01 16.63
N ILE A 11 6.10 6.87 16.09
CA ILE A 11 6.05 6.64 14.65
C ILE A 11 4.82 7.36 14.10
N ASP A 12 5.03 8.26 13.15
CA ASP A 12 3.95 9.02 12.53
C ASP A 12 2.96 8.11 11.79
N ASP A 13 1.67 8.32 12.02
CA ASP A 13 0.60 7.45 11.53
C ASP A 13 0.51 7.42 10.00
N ILE A 14 1.04 8.44 9.33
CA ILE A 14 1.16 8.46 7.87
C ILE A 14 2.12 7.39 7.35
N ILE A 15 3.23 7.13 8.06
CA ILE A 15 4.23 6.12 7.68
C ILE A 15 3.61 4.73 7.86
N SER A 16 2.92 4.51 8.98
CA SER A 16 2.16 3.29 9.21
C SER A 16 1.12 3.06 8.11
N GLY A 17 0.40 4.13 7.73
CA GLY A 17 -0.56 4.10 6.63
C GLY A 17 0.06 3.69 5.30
N ILE A 18 1.22 4.25 4.93
CA ILE A 18 1.94 3.92 3.69
C ILE A 18 2.18 2.41 3.57
N TRP A 19 2.70 1.80 4.64
CA TRP A 19 2.96 0.37 4.66
C TRP A 19 1.67 -0.46 4.64
N ILE A 20 0.63 -0.05 5.37
CA ILE A 20 -0.68 -0.72 5.33
C ILE A 20 -1.23 -0.70 3.90
N GLY A 21 -1.24 0.45 3.23
CA GLY A 21 -1.73 0.57 1.86
C GLY A 21 -1.00 -0.36 0.89
N ALA A 22 0.33 -0.42 0.98
CA ALA A 22 1.14 -1.31 0.17
C ALA A 22 0.83 -2.80 0.41
N VAL A 23 0.72 -3.22 1.66
CA VAL A 23 0.42 -4.61 2.03
C VAL A 23 -0.98 -5.01 1.57
N VAL A 24 -1.98 -4.14 1.78
CA VAL A 24 -3.37 -4.38 1.34
C VAL A 24 -3.41 -4.56 -0.18
N LEU A 25 -2.78 -3.65 -0.92
CA LEU A 25 -2.81 -3.69 -2.37
C LEU A 25 -2.05 -4.91 -2.91
N SER A 26 -0.83 -5.18 -2.43
CA SER A 26 -0.03 -6.34 -2.85
C SER A 26 -0.74 -7.67 -2.56
N SER A 27 -1.35 -7.80 -1.38
CA SER A 27 -2.12 -8.98 -1.00
C SER A 27 -3.36 -9.17 -1.88
N SER A 28 -4.06 -8.08 -2.20
CA SER A 28 -5.22 -8.13 -3.09
C SER A 28 -4.85 -8.60 -4.50
N LEU A 29 -3.74 -8.10 -5.06
CA LEU A 29 -3.24 -8.49 -6.38
C LEU A 29 -2.78 -9.96 -6.39
N TRP A 30 -2.08 -10.39 -5.34
CA TRP A 30 -1.69 -11.79 -5.18
C TRP A 30 -2.91 -12.73 -5.08
N THR A 31 -3.95 -12.30 -4.36
CA THR A 31 -5.20 -13.06 -4.26
C THR A 31 -5.90 -13.18 -5.62
N VAL A 32 -5.92 -12.11 -6.41
CA VAL A 32 -6.41 -12.15 -7.80
C VAL A 32 -5.64 -13.18 -8.62
N ASP A 33 -4.31 -13.20 -8.51
CA ASP A 33 -3.45 -14.16 -9.23
C ASP A 33 -3.73 -15.61 -8.80
N ILE A 34 -3.98 -15.86 -7.51
CA ILE A 34 -4.38 -17.18 -7.01
C ILE A 34 -5.71 -17.62 -7.62
N LEU A 35 -6.73 -16.76 -7.62
CA LEU A 35 -8.04 -17.13 -8.16
C LEU A 35 -7.99 -17.37 -9.68
N LYS A 36 -7.21 -16.56 -10.40
CA LYS A 36 -6.96 -16.79 -11.84
C LYS A 36 -6.29 -18.14 -12.09
N ARG A 37 -5.31 -18.54 -11.27
CA ARG A 37 -4.68 -19.88 -11.36
C ARG A 37 -5.65 -21.02 -11.08
N LYS A 38 -6.71 -20.78 -10.30
CA LYS A 38 -7.83 -21.72 -10.08
C LYS A 38 -8.89 -21.69 -11.19
N ASN A 39 -8.60 -21.04 -12.31
CA ASN A 39 -9.48 -20.93 -13.47
C ASN A 39 -10.76 -20.10 -13.23
N ILE A 40 -10.80 -19.31 -12.16
CA ILE A 40 -11.92 -18.39 -11.88
C ILE A 40 -11.69 -17.12 -12.68
N HIS A 41 -12.44 -16.96 -13.77
CA HIS A 41 -12.36 -15.82 -14.66
C HIS A 41 -13.67 -15.03 -14.60
N PHE A 42 -13.63 -13.87 -13.98
CA PHE A 42 -14.75 -12.93 -13.94
C PHE A 42 -14.25 -11.52 -14.28
N PRO A 43 -14.93 -10.76 -15.15
CA PRO A 43 -14.44 -9.46 -15.63
C PRO A 43 -14.18 -8.47 -14.49
N TYR A 44 -14.98 -8.52 -13.43
CA TYR A 44 -14.86 -7.62 -12.28
C TYR A 44 -14.10 -8.23 -11.09
N LEU A 45 -13.47 -9.41 -11.25
CA LEU A 45 -12.81 -10.14 -10.17
C LEU A 45 -11.74 -9.28 -9.46
N LYS A 46 -10.90 -8.60 -10.26
CA LYS A 46 -9.83 -7.75 -9.74
C LYS A 46 -10.40 -6.61 -8.91
N LEU A 47 -11.40 -5.92 -9.43
CA LEU A 47 -12.02 -4.78 -8.75
C LEU A 47 -12.73 -5.22 -7.47
N LEU A 48 -13.46 -6.33 -7.51
CA LEU A 48 -14.16 -6.88 -6.36
C LEU A 48 -13.20 -7.30 -5.24
N ILE A 49 -12.10 -7.97 -5.58
CA ILE A 49 -11.10 -8.39 -4.58
C ILE A 49 -10.40 -7.18 -3.97
N VAL A 50 -9.93 -6.25 -4.79
CA VAL A 50 -9.27 -5.03 -4.29
C VAL A 50 -10.22 -4.28 -3.36
N PHE A 51 -11.46 -4.02 -3.78
CA PHE A 51 -12.45 -3.33 -2.96
C PHE A 51 -12.75 -4.07 -1.66
N SER A 52 -12.91 -5.40 -1.72
CA SER A 52 -13.12 -6.24 -0.54
C SER A 52 -11.96 -6.11 0.47
N PHE A 53 -10.72 -6.16 0.00
CA PHE A 53 -9.53 -6.00 0.86
C PHE A 53 -9.46 -4.61 1.53
N TYR A 54 -9.75 -3.53 0.79
CA TYR A 54 -9.82 -2.20 1.39
C TYR A 54 -10.99 -2.09 2.37
N PHE A 55 -12.15 -2.65 2.05
CA PHE A 55 -13.30 -2.65 2.94
C PHE A 55 -12.99 -3.38 4.25
N PHE A 56 -12.42 -4.60 4.18
CA PHE A 56 -12.04 -5.38 5.36
C PHE A 56 -10.88 -4.78 6.15
N THR A 57 -10.09 -3.88 5.56
CA THR A 57 -9.01 -3.19 6.26
C THR A 57 -9.48 -1.87 6.88
N ILE A 58 -10.22 -1.05 6.14
CA ILE A 58 -10.69 0.27 6.60
C ILE A 58 -11.77 0.12 7.68
N LEU A 59 -12.68 -0.86 7.54
CA LEU A 59 -13.78 -1.05 8.50
C LEU A 59 -13.30 -1.28 9.95
N PRO A 60 -12.37 -2.20 10.25
CA PRO A 60 -11.87 -2.35 11.61
C PRO A 60 -11.09 -1.13 12.07
N LEU A 61 -10.27 -0.51 11.21
CA LEU A 61 -9.51 0.71 11.55
C LEU A 61 -10.42 1.87 11.96
N TYR A 62 -11.55 2.03 11.26
CA TYR A 62 -12.58 3.01 11.61
C TYR A 62 -13.26 2.66 12.94
N ARG A 63 -13.64 1.39 13.15
CA ARG A 63 -14.29 0.94 14.40
C ARG A 63 -13.39 1.05 15.63
N THR A 64 -12.08 0.89 15.47
CA THR A 64 -11.12 1.07 16.55
C THR A 64 -10.84 2.54 16.86
N GLY A 65 -11.46 3.48 16.14
CA GLY A 65 -11.23 4.91 16.30
C GLY A 65 -9.81 5.35 15.92
N MET A 66 -9.11 4.57 15.09
CA MET A 66 -7.75 4.90 14.64
C MET A 66 -7.76 5.87 13.45
N ILE A 67 -8.88 5.91 12.72
CA ILE A 67 -9.16 6.87 11.65
C ILE A 67 -10.15 7.89 12.19
N GLY A 68 -9.84 9.18 12.05
CA GLY A 68 -10.70 10.29 12.48
C GLY A 68 -10.46 10.77 13.91
N ILE A 69 -9.23 10.58 14.43
CA ILE A 69 -8.84 11.15 15.72
C ILE A 69 -8.64 12.66 15.56
N ASP A 70 -9.34 13.45 16.39
CA ASP A 70 -9.17 14.90 16.44
C ASP A 70 -7.71 15.24 16.78
N GLY A 71 -7.05 15.98 15.89
CA GLY A 71 -5.64 16.36 16.01
C GLY A 71 -4.66 15.48 15.22
N ASN A 72 -5.08 14.34 14.68
CA ASN A 72 -4.24 13.48 13.83
C ASN A 72 -4.50 13.69 12.32
N THR A 73 -4.55 14.96 11.91
CA THR A 73 -4.82 15.32 10.51
C THR A 73 -3.61 15.95 9.85
N LEU A 74 -3.39 15.61 8.58
CA LEU A 74 -2.47 16.30 7.68
C LEU A 74 -3.33 16.79 6.51
N TRP A 75 -3.27 18.09 6.21
CA TRP A 75 -4.10 18.71 5.17
C TRP A 75 -5.61 18.47 5.33
N LYS A 76 -6.12 18.51 6.58
CA LYS A 76 -7.53 18.26 6.93
C LYS A 76 -8.04 16.84 6.64
N MET A 77 -7.15 15.92 6.27
CA MET A 77 -7.45 14.50 6.14
C MET A 77 -6.70 13.72 7.22
N ASP A 78 -7.28 12.61 7.66
CA ASP A 78 -6.65 11.70 8.62
C ASP A 78 -5.32 11.17 8.07
N LYS A 79 -4.25 11.26 8.88
CA LYS A 79 -2.89 10.87 8.46
C LYS A 79 -2.79 9.42 8.04
N LEU A 80 -3.46 8.53 8.76
CA LEU A 80 -3.43 7.10 8.50
C LEU A 80 -4.14 6.80 7.16
N ALA A 81 -5.32 7.37 6.95
CA ALA A 81 -6.06 7.23 5.69
C ALA A 81 -5.27 7.80 4.49
N LEU A 82 -4.65 8.97 4.64
CA LEU A 82 -3.76 9.54 3.64
C LEU A 82 -2.58 8.61 3.33
N GLY A 83 -1.92 8.11 4.37
CA GLY A 83 -0.83 7.17 4.24
C GLY A 83 -1.24 5.93 3.44
N ILE A 84 -2.40 5.34 3.73
CA ILE A 84 -2.93 4.17 3.01
C ILE A 84 -3.06 4.48 1.50
N VAL A 85 -3.65 5.61 1.16
CA VAL A 85 -3.81 6.01 -0.25
C VAL A 85 -2.45 6.20 -0.92
N ILE A 86 -1.56 6.95 -0.28
CA ILE A 86 -0.23 7.29 -0.81
C ILE A 86 0.65 6.05 -0.97
N GLY A 87 0.65 5.15 0.02
CA GLY A 87 1.39 3.89 -0.05
C GLY A 87 0.89 2.97 -1.15
N SER A 88 -0.43 2.93 -1.36
CA SER A 88 -1.03 2.17 -2.46
C SER A 88 -0.59 2.71 -3.83
N ILE A 89 -0.60 4.03 -4.00
CA ILE A 89 -0.15 4.70 -5.23
C ILE A 89 1.35 4.47 -5.44
N SER A 90 2.16 4.64 -4.41
CA SER A 90 3.61 4.44 -4.46
C SER A 90 3.98 3.00 -4.84
N PHE A 91 3.28 2.01 -4.25
CA PHE A 91 3.45 0.61 -4.62
C PHE A 91 3.08 0.36 -6.09
N LEU A 92 1.97 0.93 -6.58
CA LEU A 92 1.59 0.83 -7.99
C LEU A 92 2.64 1.41 -8.91
N ILE A 93 3.18 2.59 -8.58
CA ILE A 93 4.24 3.23 -9.36
C ILE A 93 5.45 2.29 -9.47
N GLY A 94 5.87 1.67 -8.37
CA GLY A 94 6.98 0.71 -8.41
C GLY A 94 6.68 -0.55 -9.22
N VAL A 95 5.44 -1.06 -9.21
CA VAL A 95 5.01 -2.16 -10.07
C VAL A 95 5.00 -1.74 -11.55
N PHE A 96 4.53 -0.54 -11.87
CA PHE A 96 4.55 0.00 -13.23
C PHE A 96 5.97 0.25 -13.72
N ALA A 97 6.85 0.80 -12.89
CA ALA A 97 8.26 1.00 -13.21
C ALA A 97 8.94 -0.33 -13.55
N ASP A 98 8.64 -1.38 -12.78
CA ASP A 98 9.12 -2.73 -13.02
C ASP A 98 8.62 -3.33 -14.35
N LEU A 99 7.34 -3.12 -14.68
CA LEU A 99 6.78 -3.51 -15.98
C LEU A 99 7.38 -2.73 -17.14
N PHE A 100 7.57 -1.42 -16.98
CA PHE A 100 8.18 -0.55 -17.98
C PHE A 100 9.63 -0.94 -18.28
N LEU A 101 10.43 -1.18 -17.24
CA LEU A 101 11.81 -1.63 -17.39
C LEU A 101 11.88 -2.98 -18.11
N ARG A 102 11.01 -3.94 -17.79
CA ARG A 102 10.95 -5.21 -18.54
C ARG A 102 10.56 -5.01 -20.00
N ALA A 103 9.62 -4.11 -20.30
CA ALA A 103 9.22 -3.82 -21.66
C ALA A 103 10.38 -3.26 -22.51
N LEU A 104 11.31 -2.54 -21.90
CA LEU A 104 12.53 -2.03 -22.55
C LEU A 104 13.61 -3.11 -22.76
N ASN A 105 13.50 -4.26 -22.11
CA ASN A 105 14.54 -5.29 -22.07
C ASN A 105 14.00 -6.65 -22.54
N ASP A 106 13.29 -6.69 -23.67
CA ASP A 106 12.72 -7.92 -24.26
C ASP A 106 11.89 -8.77 -23.28
N CYS A 107 11.12 -8.10 -22.40
CA CYS A 107 10.35 -8.72 -21.31
C CYS A 107 11.20 -9.46 -20.25
N LYS A 108 12.52 -9.23 -20.22
CA LYS A 108 13.45 -9.79 -19.24
C LYS A 108 13.73 -8.81 -18.11
N VAL A 109 13.98 -9.33 -16.92
CA VAL A 109 14.43 -8.54 -15.77
C VAL A 109 15.90 -8.14 -15.95
N PHE A 110 16.26 -6.92 -15.53
CA PHE A 110 17.64 -6.43 -15.55
C PHE A 110 18.50 -7.05 -14.44
N PHE A 111 17.90 -7.28 -13.28
CA PHE A 111 18.58 -7.83 -12.11
C PHE A 111 17.66 -8.72 -11.28
N TYR A 112 18.25 -9.54 -10.44
CA TYR A 112 17.53 -10.48 -9.59
C TYR A 112 16.61 -9.74 -8.60
N PHE A 113 15.40 -10.27 -8.38
CA PHE A 113 14.34 -9.65 -7.55
C PHE A 113 13.84 -8.27 -7.96
N GLN A 114 14.07 -7.80 -9.19
CA GLN A 114 13.57 -6.51 -9.68
C GLN A 114 12.08 -6.25 -9.34
N ARG A 115 11.24 -7.29 -9.46
CA ARG A 115 9.80 -7.25 -9.16
C ARG A 115 9.46 -6.91 -7.71
N LEU A 116 10.36 -7.16 -6.78
CA LEU A 116 10.20 -6.85 -5.36
C LEU A 116 10.92 -5.55 -5.01
N ILE A 117 12.14 -5.38 -5.54
CA ILE A 117 13.02 -4.25 -5.20
C ILE A 117 12.40 -2.92 -5.63
N LEU A 118 11.79 -2.83 -6.82
CA LEU A 118 11.24 -1.56 -7.32
C LEU A 118 10.02 -1.07 -6.53
N PRO A 119 8.99 -1.89 -6.23
CA PRO A 119 7.92 -1.47 -5.33
C PRO A 119 8.42 -1.09 -3.94
N ILE A 120 9.35 -1.86 -3.36
CA ILE A 120 9.88 -1.58 -2.02
C ILE A 120 10.70 -0.28 -2.01
N SER A 121 11.52 -0.02 -3.03
CA SER A 121 12.31 1.21 -3.11
C SER A 121 11.42 2.45 -3.25
N CYS A 122 10.34 2.38 -4.03
CA CYS A 122 9.34 3.45 -4.11
C CYS A 122 8.71 3.74 -2.73
N LEU A 123 8.35 2.69 -1.98
CA LEU A 123 7.78 2.85 -0.64
C LEU A 123 8.76 3.46 0.36
N VAL A 124 10.01 3.00 0.35
CA VAL A 124 11.07 3.56 1.22
C VAL A 124 11.29 5.03 0.86
N PHE A 125 11.39 5.36 -0.42
CA PHE A 125 11.54 6.74 -0.89
C PHE A 125 10.36 7.63 -0.44
N THR A 126 9.13 7.14 -0.57
CA THR A 126 7.93 7.86 -0.15
C THR A 126 7.89 8.04 1.37
N THR A 127 8.26 7.00 2.12
CA THR A 127 8.36 7.05 3.58
C THR A 127 9.38 8.09 4.02
N THR A 128 10.55 8.17 3.38
CA THR A 128 11.57 9.18 3.68
C THR A 128 11.06 10.59 3.43
N ILE A 129 10.32 10.83 2.33
CA ILE A 129 9.72 12.14 2.05
C ILE A 129 8.76 12.53 3.16
N PHE A 130 7.83 11.65 3.55
CA PHE A 130 6.86 11.95 4.60
C PHE A 130 7.51 12.09 5.98
N TYR A 131 8.55 11.32 6.27
CA TYR A 131 9.33 11.49 7.49
C TYR A 131 9.98 12.88 7.58
N LEU A 132 10.45 13.44 6.46
CA LEU A 132 11.00 14.80 6.43
C LEU A 132 9.93 15.89 6.53
N ILE A 133 8.71 15.64 6.07
CA ILE A 133 7.59 16.60 6.13
C ILE A 133 7.00 16.68 7.53
N THR A 134 6.93 15.57 8.26
CA THR A 134 6.31 15.53 9.60
C THR A 134 7.30 15.77 10.74
N ARG A 135 8.59 15.91 10.44
CA ARG A 135 9.62 16.29 11.41
C ARG A 135 9.77 17.80 11.50
#